data_AF-A0A7J3XCW2-F1
#
_entry.id   AF-A0A7J3XCW2-F1
#
_cell.length_a   1.000
_cell.length_b   1.000
_cell.length_c   1.000
_cell.angle_alpha   90.00
_cell.angle_beta   90.00
_cell.angle_gamma   90.00
#
_symmetry.space_group_name_H-M   'P 1'
#
loop_
_entity.id
_entity.type
_entity.pdbx_description
1 polymer ?
#
loop_
_entity_poly.entity_id
_entity_poly.type
_entity_poly.pdbx_seq_one_letter_code
_entity_poly.pdbx_strand_id
1 'polypeptide(L)'
;MSELSVGRDLHNPRRVALISPARGRRPHLFGAGECPFCPGSEHLTPRATLVAVDCGDEPCYTSELGGTLRGDWVVRVFPNMYPALRLDPGLRPPRRGLASAYGYHEVIVESRVHDEL
;
A
#
# COMPACT_ATOMS: atom_id res chain seq x y z
N MET A 1 -19.98 -8.26 -6.72
CA MET A 1 -18.51 -8.26 -6.62
C MET A 1 -18.15 -9.09 -5.40
N SER A 2 -17.29 -10.09 -5.52
CA SER A 2 -16.90 -10.91 -4.36
C SER A 2 -16.17 -10.07 -3.32
N GLU A 3 -16.43 -10.36 -2.05
CA GLU A 3 -15.84 -9.68 -0.91
C GLU A 3 -14.42 -10.20 -0.63
N LEU A 4 -13.61 -9.35 0.01
CA LEU A 4 -12.29 -9.71 0.51
C LEU A 4 -12.42 -10.91 1.46
N SER A 5 -11.72 -12.01 1.17
CA SER A 5 -11.89 -13.26 1.89
C SER A 5 -10.62 -14.09 1.98
N VAL A 6 -10.66 -15.12 2.82
CA VAL A 6 -9.58 -16.08 3.01
C VAL A 6 -10.09 -17.46 2.58
N GLY A 7 -9.48 -18.02 1.54
CA GLY A 7 -9.74 -19.37 1.06
C GLY A 7 -8.73 -20.37 1.61
N ARG A 8 -9.12 -21.64 1.71
CA ARG A 8 -8.22 -22.77 1.99
C ARG A 8 -8.22 -23.73 0.81
N ASP A 9 -7.06 -24.28 0.52
CA ASP A 9 -6.92 -25.31 -0.49
C ASP A 9 -7.59 -26.62 0.01
N LEU A 10 -8.38 -27.24 -0.86
CA LEU A 10 -9.15 -28.45 -0.54
C LEU A 10 -8.27 -29.71 -0.44
N HIS A 11 -7.13 -29.75 -1.13
CA HIS A 11 -6.20 -30.87 -1.14
C HIS A 11 -5.13 -30.73 -0.05
N ASN A 12 -4.73 -29.49 0.28
CA ASN A 12 -3.78 -29.20 1.35
C ASN A 12 -4.31 -28.08 2.27
N PRO A 13 -4.98 -28.43 3.38
CA PRO A 13 -5.61 -27.45 4.27
C PRO A 13 -4.63 -26.53 5.00
N ARG A 14 -3.31 -26.79 4.93
CA ARG A 14 -2.27 -25.87 5.44
C ARG A 14 -2.00 -24.70 4.48
N ARG A 15 -2.43 -24.79 3.22
CA ARG A 15 -2.34 -23.70 2.25
C ARG A 15 -3.56 -22.79 2.37
N VAL A 16 -3.27 -21.51 2.54
CA VAL A 16 -4.26 -20.45 2.68
C VAL A 16 -4.02 -19.42 1.59
N ALA A 17 -5.10 -18.91 1.00
CA ALA A 17 -5.07 -17.87 -0.01
C ALA A 17 -5.87 -16.66 0.44
N LEU A 18 -5.31 -15.46 0.25
CA LEU A 18 -6.04 -14.21 0.35
C LEU A 18 -6.69 -13.93 -1.01
N ILE A 19 -8.00 -13.77 -1.02
CA ILE A 19 -8.78 -13.46 -2.22
C ILE A 19 -9.22 -12.01 -2.09
N SER A 20 -8.54 -11.10 -2.81
CA SER A 20 -8.85 -9.66 -2.83
C SER A 20 -9.22 -9.21 -4.26
N PRO A 21 -10.50 -9.37 -4.67
CA PRO A 21 -10.93 -9.10 -6.05
C PRO A 21 -10.71 -7.66 -6.49
N ALA A 22 -10.81 -6.70 -5.56
CA ALA A 22 -10.56 -5.28 -5.82
C ALA A 22 -9.15 -5.01 -6.38
N ARG A 23 -8.16 -5.89 -6.12
CA ARG A 23 -6.81 -5.77 -6.66
C ARG A 23 -6.73 -5.93 -8.17
N GLY A 24 -7.69 -6.61 -8.79
CA GLY A 24 -7.78 -6.70 -10.25
C GLY A 24 -8.10 -5.37 -10.94
N ARG A 25 -8.49 -4.32 -10.19
CA ARG A 25 -8.70 -2.97 -10.72
C ARG A 25 -7.45 -2.10 -10.71
N ARG A 26 -6.31 -2.63 -10.25
CA ARG A 26 -5.04 -1.89 -10.27
C ARG A 26 -4.75 -1.48 -11.72
N PRO A 27 -4.35 -0.22 -11.98
CA PRO A 27 -3.96 0.19 -13.31
C PRO A 27 -2.82 -0.70 -13.82
N HIS A 28 -3.01 -1.27 -15.01
CA HIS A 28 -1.98 -1.98 -15.76
C HIS A 28 -1.41 -1.02 -16.82
N LEU A 29 -0.94 0.14 -16.36
CA LEU A 29 -0.38 1.15 -17.24
C LEU A 29 1.04 0.71 -17.63
N PHE A 30 1.17 0.05 -18.77
CA PHE A 30 2.45 -0.12 -19.44
C PHE A 30 2.64 1.08 -20.39
N GLY A 31 3.51 2.03 -20.00
CA GLY A 31 4.16 2.97 -20.92
C GLY A 31 3.42 4.21 -21.43
N ALA A 32 2.21 4.55 -20.94
CA ALA A 32 1.45 5.69 -21.50
C ALA A 32 0.73 6.61 -20.48
N GLY A 33 1.16 6.65 -19.21
CA GLY A 33 0.57 7.54 -18.21
C GLY A 33 1.58 8.08 -17.20
N GLU A 34 1.24 9.18 -16.53
CA GLU A 34 2.02 9.71 -15.40
C GLU A 34 2.12 8.66 -14.29
N CYS A 35 3.34 8.34 -13.87
CA CYS A 35 3.55 7.39 -12.79
C CYS A 35 3.14 8.06 -11.46
N PRO A 36 2.18 7.47 -10.70
CA PRO A 36 1.73 8.07 -9.44
C PRO A 36 2.81 8.10 -8.36
N PHE A 37 3.93 7.40 -8.56
CA PHE A 37 5.05 7.33 -7.62
C PHE A 37 6.19 8.28 -7.97
N CYS A 38 6.13 8.95 -9.13
CA CYS A 38 7.13 9.95 -9.49
C CYS A 38 6.85 11.29 -8.79
N PRO A 39 7.90 12.10 -8.55
CA PRO A 39 7.74 13.46 -8.01
C PRO A 39 6.76 14.32 -8.80
N GLY A 40 5.95 15.10 -8.11
CA GLY A 40 4.89 15.95 -8.68
C GLY A 40 3.54 15.23 -8.85
N SER A 41 3.52 13.90 -8.74
CA SER A 41 2.31 13.08 -8.85
C SER A 41 1.74 12.67 -7.48
N GLU A 42 2.18 13.30 -6.38
CA GLU A 42 1.83 12.89 -5.01
C GLU A 42 0.33 12.95 -4.73
N HIS A 43 -0.40 13.78 -5.47
CA HIS A 43 -1.85 13.93 -5.41
C HIS A 43 -2.62 12.72 -6.01
N LEU A 44 -1.94 11.86 -6.78
CA LEU A 44 -2.51 10.64 -7.37
C LEU A 44 -2.45 9.44 -6.41
N THR A 45 -1.79 9.58 -5.26
CA THR A 45 -1.72 8.55 -4.22
C THR A 45 -2.50 8.97 -2.98
N PRO A 46 -2.88 8.01 -2.10
CA PRO A 46 -3.32 8.36 -0.76
C PRO A 46 -2.26 9.17 -0.01
N ARG A 47 -2.71 9.92 1.00
CA ARG A 47 -1.83 10.70 1.88
C ARG A 47 -0.83 9.78 2.58
N ALA A 48 0.44 10.15 2.58
CA ALA A 48 1.48 9.40 3.25
C ALA A 48 1.33 9.42 4.77
N THR A 49 1.41 8.24 5.35
CA THR A 49 1.49 8.01 6.80
C THR A 49 2.88 8.34 7.32
N LEU A 50 3.90 8.14 6.49
CA LEU A 50 5.29 8.51 6.77
C LEU A 50 5.94 9.08 5.51
N VAL A 51 6.67 10.17 5.68
CA VAL A 51 7.53 10.76 4.66
C VAL A 51 8.90 10.99 5.29
N ALA A 52 9.95 10.44 4.67
CA ALA A 52 11.32 10.80 4.97
C ALA A 52 11.72 11.99 4.07
N VAL A 53 12.33 13.02 4.65
CA VAL A 53 12.87 14.17 3.92
C VAL A 53 14.35 14.32 4.26
N ASP A 54 15.12 14.82 3.30
CA ASP A 54 16.54 15.11 3.51
C ASP A 54 16.69 16.32 4.44
N CYS A 55 17.45 16.13 5.52
CA CYS A 55 17.74 17.13 6.53
C CYS A 55 19.25 17.27 6.80
N GLY A 56 20.11 16.80 5.89
CA GLY A 56 21.56 16.76 6.08
C GLY A 56 22.03 15.39 6.54
N ASP A 57 22.65 15.31 7.72
CA ASP A 57 23.32 14.08 8.19
C ASP A 57 22.36 12.92 8.45
N GLU A 58 21.10 13.20 8.80
CA GLU A 58 20.07 12.21 9.09
C GLU A 58 18.73 12.63 8.45
N PRO A 59 17.89 11.67 7.99
CA PRO A 59 16.57 11.98 7.46
C PRO A 59 15.62 12.45 8.56
N CYS A 60 14.84 13.50 8.28
CA CYS A 60 13.69 13.84 9.12
C CYS A 60 12.45 13.05 8.68
N TYR A 61 11.57 12.75 9.64
CA TYR A 61 10.31 12.07 9.38
C TYR A 61 9.12 12.99 9.62
N THR A 62 8.16 12.96 8.72
CA THR A 62 6.89 13.69 8.83
C THR A 62 5.73 12.86 8.28
N SER A 63 4.52 13.43 8.23
CA SER A 63 3.34 12.79 7.65
C SER A 63 2.51 13.78 6.84
N GLU A 64 1.76 13.28 5.85
CA GLU A 64 0.85 14.08 5.02
C GLU A 64 -0.60 13.99 5.49
N LEU A 65 -0.86 13.26 6.58
CA LEU A 65 -2.19 13.09 7.18
C LEU A 65 -2.80 14.43 7.60
N GLY A 66 -1.96 15.43 7.93
CA GLY A 66 -2.36 16.78 8.28
C GLY A 66 -2.80 17.68 7.12
N GLY A 67 -2.76 17.20 5.86
CA GLY A 67 -3.28 17.95 4.72
C GLY A 67 -2.22 18.38 3.70
N THR A 68 -0.98 18.57 4.14
CA THR A 68 0.11 19.08 3.29
C THR A 68 0.88 17.94 2.64
N LEU A 69 0.96 17.93 1.31
CA LEU A 69 1.83 17.02 0.55
C LEU A 69 3.28 17.50 0.64
N ARG A 70 4.22 16.58 0.77
CA ARG A 70 5.65 16.89 0.72
C ARG A 70 6.12 16.63 -0.69
N GLY A 71 6.71 17.64 -1.35
CA GLY A 71 7.34 17.48 -2.67
C GLY A 71 8.84 17.15 -2.59
N ASP A 72 9.44 17.40 -1.43
CA ASP A 72 10.86 17.27 -1.07
C ASP A 72 11.21 15.93 -0.41
N TRP A 73 10.30 14.95 -0.48
CA TRP A 73 10.48 13.62 0.08
C TRP A 73 11.64 12.85 -0.56
N VAL A 74 12.34 12.04 0.24
CA VAL A 74 13.30 11.03 -0.24
C VAL A 74 12.63 9.66 -0.30
N VAL A 75 11.79 9.34 0.70
CA VAL A 75 10.95 8.13 0.73
C VAL A 75 9.52 8.52 1.15
N ARG A 76 8.51 7.91 0.51
CA ARG A 76 7.09 8.04 0.92
C ARG A 76 6.49 6.68 1.23
N VAL A 77 5.74 6.60 2.33
CA VAL A 77 4.95 5.43 2.72
C VAL A 77 3.49 5.82 2.83
N PHE A 78 2.61 5.14 2.10
CA PHE A 78 1.18 5.44 2.07
C PHE A 78 0.32 4.18 1.90
N PRO A 79 -0.97 4.21 2.30
CA PRO A 79 -1.89 3.10 2.08
C PRO A 79 -1.99 2.70 0.61
N ASN A 80 -1.96 1.40 0.32
CA ASN A 80 -2.18 0.90 -1.03
C ASN A 80 -3.64 1.14 -1.43
N MET A 81 -3.88 1.77 -2.59
CA MET A 81 -5.22 2.03 -3.12
C MET A 81 -6.00 0.74 -3.46
N TYR A 82 -5.27 -0.37 -3.66
CA TYR A 82 -5.81 -1.70 -3.95
C TYR A 82 -5.25 -2.72 -2.94
N PRO A 83 -5.64 -2.62 -1.67
CA PRO A 83 -4.98 -3.37 -0.61
C PRO A 83 -5.42 -4.83 -0.59
N ALA A 84 -4.49 -5.70 -0.22
CA ALA A 84 -4.77 -7.13 0.02
C ALA A 84 -5.42 -7.41 1.38
N LEU A 85 -5.32 -6.45 2.31
CA LEU A 85 -5.84 -6.52 3.68
C LEU A 85 -6.60 -5.24 3.99
N ARG A 86 -7.57 -5.27 4.90
CA ARG A 86 -8.34 -4.07 5.30
C ARG A 86 -8.50 -4.00 6.81
N LEU A 87 -8.60 -2.80 7.36
CA LEU A 87 -8.86 -2.56 8.79
C LEU A 87 -10.34 -2.66 9.14
N ASP A 88 -11.07 -3.57 8.51
CA ASP A 88 -12.47 -3.81 8.80
C ASP A 88 -12.59 -4.70 10.05
N PRO A 89 -13.24 -4.24 11.13
CA PRO A 89 -13.44 -5.06 12.34
C PRO A 89 -14.05 -6.44 12.05
N GLY A 90 -14.91 -6.56 11.02
CA GLY A 90 -15.52 -7.83 10.62
C GLY A 90 -14.53 -8.83 10.02
N LEU A 91 -13.35 -8.38 9.58
CA LEU A 91 -12.29 -9.25 9.06
C LEU A 91 -11.32 -9.71 10.14
N ARG A 92 -11.45 -9.26 11.38
CA ARG A 92 -10.54 -9.67 12.46
C ARG A 92 -10.63 -11.19 12.67
N PRO A 93 -9.50 -11.87 12.93
CA PRO A 93 -9.54 -13.30 13.21
C PRO A 93 -10.33 -13.54 14.50
N PRO A 94 -11.27 -14.49 14.52
CA PRO A 94 -12.08 -14.74 15.72
C PRO A 94 -11.25 -15.33 16.87
N ARG A 95 -10.08 -15.90 16.56
CA ARG A 95 -9.09 -16.42 17.52
C ARG A 95 -7.68 -16.21 16.99
N ARG A 96 -6.72 -16.03 17.90
CA ARG A 96 -5.29 -15.94 17.57
C ARG A 96 -4.85 -17.18 16.81
N GLY A 97 -4.03 -17.00 15.77
CA GLY A 97 -3.50 -18.10 14.95
C GLY A 97 -4.37 -18.51 13.76
N LEU A 98 -5.55 -17.90 13.59
CA LEU A 98 -6.34 -18.07 12.38
C LEU A 98 -5.97 -17.01 11.34
N ALA A 99 -5.88 -17.44 10.08
CA ALA A 99 -5.69 -16.54 8.96
C ALA A 99 -6.90 -15.62 8.80
N SER A 100 -6.64 -14.36 8.47
CA SER A 100 -7.64 -13.33 8.28
C SER A 100 -7.18 -12.33 7.23
N ALA A 101 -8.13 -11.59 6.65
CA ALA A 101 -7.81 -10.50 5.73
C ALA A 101 -7.72 -9.14 6.43
N TYR A 102 -7.58 -9.14 7.76
CA TYR A 102 -7.40 -7.92 8.56
C TYR A 102 -5.94 -7.47 8.56
N GLY A 103 -5.68 -6.21 8.25
CA GLY A 103 -4.34 -5.63 8.35
C GLY A 103 -4.13 -4.38 7.51
N TYR A 104 -2.91 -3.85 7.61
CA TYR A 104 -2.41 -2.73 6.82
C TYR A 104 -1.73 -3.27 5.55
N HIS A 105 -1.89 -2.55 4.45
CA HIS A 105 -1.12 -2.78 3.24
C HIS A 105 -0.73 -1.41 2.71
N GLU A 106 0.55 -1.11 2.82
CA GLU A 106 1.12 0.16 2.38
C GLU A 106 2.04 -0.05 1.17
N VAL A 107 2.30 1.03 0.45
CA VAL A 107 3.29 1.13 -0.61
C VAL A 107 4.42 1.99 -0.07
N ILE A 108 5.65 1.55 -0.31
CA ILE A 108 6.87 2.29 -0.02
C ILE A 108 7.44 2.70 -1.38
N VAL A 109 7.61 4.00 -1.58
CA VAL A 109 8.30 4.57 -2.74
C VAL A 109 9.71 4.91 -2.28
N GLU A 110 10.65 4.05 -2.66
CA GLU A 110 12.03 4.06 -2.16
C GLU A 110 12.92 5.08 -2.89
N SER A 111 12.55 5.45 -4.12
CA SER A 111 13.26 6.44 -4.90
C SER A 111 12.30 7.38 -5.64
N ARG A 112 12.80 8.60 -5.86
CA ARG A 112 12.20 9.62 -6.72
C ARG A 112 12.48 9.39 -8.20
N VAL A 113 13.51 8.61 -8.54
CA VAL A 113 13.97 8.38 -9.91
C VAL A 113 13.30 7.11 -10.44
N HIS A 114 12.51 7.25 -11.50
CA HIS A 114 11.67 6.17 -12.03
C HIS A 114 12.46 4.94 -12.49
N ASP A 115 13.59 5.20 -13.15
CA ASP A 115 14.43 4.19 -13.81
C ASP A 115 15.73 3.91 -13.04
N GLU A 116 15.75 4.21 -11.73
CA GLU A 116 16.90 3.84 -10.90
C GLU A 116 16.93 2.33 -10.71
N LEU A 117 18.05 1.72 -11.10
CA LEU A 117 18.32 0.28 -11.12
C LEU A 117 19.10 -0.16 -9.88
#